data_AF-A0A6P3Z037-F1
#
_entry.id   AF-A0A6P3Z037-F1
#
_cell.length_a   1.000
_cell.length_b   1.000
_cell.length_c   1.000
_cell.angle_alpha   90.00
_cell.angle_beta   90.00
_cell.angle_gamma   90.00
#
_symmetry.space_group_name_H-M   'P 1'
#
loop_
_entity.id
_entity.type
_entity.pdbx_description
1 polymer ?
#
loop_
_entity_poly.entity_id
_entity_poly.type
_entity_poly.pdbx_seq_one_letter_code
_entity_poly.pdbx_strand_id
1 'polypeptide(L)'
;LEWSTEAIHIIAQNQTKWWFAKRFLHPDIVSIYDYIFLWDEDLGVEHFHPGRYLEIVRKEGLEISQPALDPNSTDIHHRITVRARTKKVHRRVYDIRGSIKCSDSSEGPPCTGFVEGMAPVFSRSAWHCTWHLIQNDLVHGWGMDMKLGYCAQGDRTKNVGVVDTEYIVHKGIQTLGGGGLTKKASISEELTKGHGLDVRTEIRRQSTWELQIFKERWNRAVELDKNWVDPFKSKRQRRRRQKHQRN
;
A
#
# COMPACT_ATOMS: atom_id res chain seq x y z
N LEU A 1 2.55 -15.04 -21.60
CA LEU A 1 1.12 -14.73 -21.80
C LEU A 1 1.00 -13.97 -23.11
N GLU A 2 0.00 -14.27 -23.94
CA GLU A 2 -0.13 -13.66 -25.28
C GLU A 2 -0.24 -12.13 -25.23
N TRP A 3 -0.92 -11.55 -24.24
CA TRP A 3 -0.99 -10.09 -24.09
C TRP A 3 0.38 -9.44 -23.83
N SER A 4 1.35 -10.20 -23.30
CA SER A 4 2.64 -9.64 -22.90
C SER A 4 3.47 -9.21 -24.10
N THR A 5 3.30 -9.83 -25.27
CA THR A 5 4.04 -9.41 -26.49
C THR A 5 3.49 -8.13 -27.10
N GLU A 6 2.24 -7.80 -26.79
CA GLU A 6 1.56 -6.58 -27.26
C GLU A 6 1.72 -5.40 -26.27
N ALA A 7 2.25 -5.67 -25.07
CA ALA A 7 2.41 -4.66 -24.03
C ALA A 7 3.75 -3.92 -24.16
N ILE A 8 3.74 -2.63 -23.84
CA ILE A 8 4.97 -1.84 -23.67
C ILE A 8 5.60 -2.20 -22.33
N HIS A 9 6.81 -2.75 -22.36
CA HIS A 9 7.60 -3.04 -21.16
C HIS A 9 8.64 -1.95 -20.95
N ILE A 10 8.62 -1.32 -19.78
CA ILE A 10 9.62 -0.34 -19.36
C ILE A 10 10.26 -0.87 -18.09
N ILE A 11 11.59 -1.01 -18.11
CA ILE A 11 12.36 -1.53 -16.98
C ILE A 11 13.38 -0.45 -16.58
N ALA A 12 13.41 -0.11 -15.29
CA ALA A 12 14.48 0.69 -14.70
C ALA A 12 15.30 -0.22 -13.77
N GLN A 13 16.51 -0.56 -14.17
CA GLN A 13 17.39 -1.45 -13.40
C GLN A 13 17.84 -0.79 -12.10
N ASN A 14 17.88 -1.57 -11.01
CA ASN A 14 18.34 -1.14 -9.69
C ASN A 14 17.58 0.06 -9.11
N GLN A 15 16.28 0.17 -9.41
CA GLN A 15 15.42 1.22 -8.88
C GLN A 15 14.26 0.63 -8.09
N THR A 16 13.77 1.39 -7.10
CA THR A 16 12.63 0.98 -6.29
C THR A 16 11.31 1.28 -6.98
N LYS A 17 10.24 0.58 -6.56
CA LYS A 17 8.88 0.78 -7.07
C LYS A 17 8.42 2.24 -7.02
N TRP A 18 8.60 2.91 -5.89
CA TRP A 18 8.15 4.30 -5.72
C TRP A 18 9.01 5.30 -6.49
N TRP A 19 10.32 5.06 -6.61
CA TRP A 19 11.19 5.83 -7.48
C TRP A 19 10.71 5.78 -8.94
N PHE A 20 10.36 4.57 -9.40
CA PHE A 20 9.87 4.33 -10.76
C PHE A 20 8.54 5.04 -10.98
N ALA A 21 7.57 4.81 -10.08
CA ALA A 21 6.24 5.38 -10.18
C ALA A 21 6.29 6.92 -10.21
N LYS A 22 7.16 7.53 -9.41
CA LYS A 22 7.29 8.99 -9.38
C LYS A 22 7.82 9.57 -10.71
N ARG A 23 8.65 8.84 -11.45
CA ARG A 23 9.28 9.31 -12.69
C ARG A 23 8.51 8.96 -13.96
N PHE A 24 7.95 7.76 -14.03
CA PHE A 24 7.36 7.24 -15.27
C PHE A 24 5.84 7.22 -15.27
N LEU A 25 5.21 7.28 -14.09
CA LEU A 25 3.74 7.28 -13.98
C LEU A 25 3.20 8.68 -13.66
N HIS A 26 3.72 9.72 -14.34
CA HIS A 26 3.19 11.08 -14.22
C HIS A 26 1.70 11.10 -14.62
N PRO A 27 0.81 11.81 -13.90
CA PRO A 27 -0.63 11.76 -14.14
C PRO A 27 -1.03 12.03 -15.60
N ASP A 28 -0.35 12.96 -16.28
CA ASP A 28 -0.62 13.26 -17.70
C ASP A 28 -0.25 12.11 -18.63
N ILE A 29 0.82 11.36 -18.32
CA ILE A 29 1.30 10.22 -19.12
C ILE A 29 0.33 9.05 -19.00
N VAL A 30 -0.13 8.77 -17.78
CA VAL A 30 -1.02 7.63 -17.50
C VAL A 30 -2.51 7.99 -17.59
N SER A 31 -2.83 9.20 -18.04
CA SER A 31 -4.20 9.73 -18.13
C SER A 31 -5.13 8.89 -19.02
N ILE A 32 -4.57 8.14 -19.97
CA ILE A 32 -5.33 7.23 -20.83
C ILE A 32 -5.90 6.01 -20.08
N TYR A 33 -5.36 5.67 -18.91
CA TYR A 33 -5.79 4.53 -18.11
C TYR A 33 -6.81 4.96 -17.05
N ASP A 34 -7.84 4.15 -16.83
CA ASP A 34 -8.84 4.40 -15.77
C ASP A 34 -8.31 3.98 -14.39
N TYR A 35 -7.48 2.94 -14.37
CA TYR A 35 -6.93 2.33 -13.15
C TYR A 35 -5.44 2.03 -13.32
N ILE A 36 -4.70 2.17 -12.23
CA ILE A 36 -3.25 1.96 -12.17
C ILE A 36 -2.95 0.95 -11.07
N PHE A 37 -2.32 -0.16 -11.46
CA PHE A 37 -1.88 -1.23 -10.57
C PHE A 37 -0.42 -0.97 -10.22
N LEU A 38 -0.11 -0.78 -8.95
CA LEU A 38 1.26 -0.48 -8.50
C LEU A 38 1.74 -1.54 -7.51
N TRP A 39 2.13 -2.68 -8.04
CA TRP A 39 2.34 -3.92 -7.27
C TRP A 39 3.81 -4.25 -7.05
N ASP A 40 4.11 -4.93 -5.95
CA ASP A 40 5.41 -5.55 -5.70
C ASP A 40 5.57 -6.82 -6.56
N GLU A 41 6.82 -7.19 -6.84
CA GLU A 41 7.15 -8.28 -7.76
C GLU A 41 6.92 -9.70 -7.19
N ASP A 42 6.74 -9.83 -5.87
CA ASP A 42 6.67 -11.12 -5.17
C ASP A 42 5.23 -11.58 -4.87
N LEU A 43 4.29 -11.15 -5.71
CA LEU A 43 2.87 -11.49 -5.62
C LEU A 43 2.49 -12.63 -6.57
N GLY A 44 1.84 -13.66 -6.04
CA GLY A 44 1.18 -14.74 -6.79
C GLY A 44 -0.24 -14.34 -7.19
N VAL A 45 -0.58 -14.52 -8.47
CA VAL A 45 -1.83 -14.06 -9.08
C VAL A 45 -2.72 -15.21 -9.59
N GLU A 46 -2.48 -16.44 -9.12
CA GLU A 46 -3.18 -17.65 -9.56
C GLU A 46 -4.70 -17.60 -9.32
N HIS A 47 -5.13 -16.78 -8.35
CA HIS A 47 -6.53 -16.60 -7.97
C HIS A 47 -7.07 -15.20 -8.27
N PHE A 48 -6.37 -14.45 -9.11
CA PHE A 48 -6.69 -13.07 -9.43
C PHE A 48 -7.02 -12.91 -10.91
N HIS A 49 -8.17 -12.33 -11.21
CA HIS A 49 -8.56 -11.94 -12.56
C HIS A 49 -8.82 -10.41 -12.63
N PRO A 50 -8.03 -9.63 -13.40
CA PRO A 50 -8.13 -8.17 -13.42
C PRO A 50 -9.50 -7.65 -13.88
N GLY A 51 -10.12 -8.29 -14.88
CA GLY A 51 -11.47 -7.92 -15.35
C GLY A 51 -12.55 -8.01 -14.27
N ARG A 52 -12.68 -9.18 -13.62
CA ARG A 52 -13.61 -9.38 -12.49
C ARG A 52 -13.29 -8.45 -11.33
N TYR A 53 -12.02 -8.27 -10.99
CA TYR A 53 -11.60 -7.33 -9.96
C TYR A 53 -12.08 -5.90 -10.25
N LEU A 54 -11.82 -5.39 -11.45
CA LEU A 54 -12.20 -4.03 -11.84
C LEU A 54 -13.72 -3.84 -11.96
N GLU A 55 -14.48 -4.89 -12.29
CA GLU A 55 -15.95 -4.84 -12.23
C GLU A 55 -16.43 -4.56 -10.79
N ILE A 56 -15.80 -5.20 -9.81
CA ILE A 56 -16.12 -5.00 -8.39
C ILE A 56 -15.71 -3.61 -7.93
N VAL A 57 -14.48 -3.20 -8.25
CA VAL A 57 -13.95 -1.86 -7.91
C VAL A 57 -14.88 -0.76 -8.42
N ARG A 58 -15.32 -0.84 -9.69
CA ARG A 58 -16.27 0.10 -10.28
C ARG A 58 -17.63 0.06 -9.59
N LYS A 59 -18.21 -1.14 -9.38
CA LYS A 59 -19.51 -1.32 -8.74
C LYS A 59 -19.54 -0.77 -7.31
N GLU A 60 -18.45 -0.93 -6.60
CA GLU A 60 -18.30 -0.55 -5.19
C GLU A 60 -17.84 0.91 -5.00
N GLY A 61 -17.55 1.62 -6.09
CA GLY A 61 -17.06 3.01 -6.07
C GLY A 61 -15.72 3.15 -5.36
N LEU A 62 -14.83 2.17 -5.50
CA LEU A 62 -13.52 2.20 -4.87
C LEU A 62 -12.54 3.04 -5.71
N GLU A 63 -11.99 4.06 -5.08
CA GLU A 63 -10.96 4.95 -5.65
C GLU A 63 -9.57 4.40 -5.39
N ILE A 64 -9.40 3.73 -4.24
CA ILE A 64 -8.15 3.05 -3.87
C ILE A 64 -8.54 1.67 -3.39
N SER A 65 -7.93 0.64 -3.95
CA SER A 65 -8.27 -0.73 -3.62
C SER A 65 -7.05 -1.63 -3.67
N GLN A 66 -7.20 -2.84 -3.17
CA GLN A 66 -6.24 -3.92 -3.42
C GLN A 66 -7.00 -5.26 -3.45
N PRO A 67 -6.50 -6.27 -4.16
CA PRO A 67 -6.95 -7.64 -3.94
C PRO A 67 -6.64 -8.08 -2.51
N ALA A 68 -7.46 -8.96 -1.96
CA ALA A 68 -7.18 -9.54 -0.65
C ALA A 68 -5.95 -10.44 -0.69
N LEU A 69 -5.29 -10.62 0.45
CA LEU A 69 -4.23 -11.61 0.63
C LEU A 69 -4.82 -12.94 1.05
N ASP A 70 -4.34 -14.01 0.42
CA ASP A 70 -4.61 -15.35 0.91
C ASP A 70 -4.10 -15.48 2.35
N PRO A 71 -4.89 -16.04 3.30
CA PRO A 71 -4.46 -16.23 4.68
C PRO A 71 -3.20 -17.09 4.84
N ASN A 72 -2.84 -17.89 3.83
CA ASN A 72 -1.63 -18.70 3.81
C ASN A 72 -0.40 -17.94 3.26
N SER A 73 -0.51 -16.64 2.96
CA SER A 73 0.64 -15.82 2.56
C SER A 73 1.71 -15.81 3.65
N THR A 74 2.97 -15.79 3.26
CA THR A 74 4.12 -15.95 4.18
C THR A 74 4.40 -14.70 5.02
N ASP A 75 4.04 -13.52 4.51
CA ASP A 75 4.26 -12.26 5.19
C ASP A 75 2.98 -11.40 5.13
N ILE A 76 2.32 -11.22 6.28
CA ILE A 76 1.09 -10.43 6.39
C ILE A 76 1.32 -9.40 7.50
N HIS A 77 1.44 -8.13 7.12
CA HIS A 77 1.70 -7.05 8.07
C HIS A 77 0.43 -6.46 8.68
N HIS A 78 -0.65 -6.39 7.90
CA HIS A 78 -1.88 -5.71 8.29
C HIS A 78 -3.10 -6.62 8.14
N ARG A 79 -3.81 -6.89 9.25
CA ARG A 79 -4.98 -7.79 9.26
C ARG A 79 -6.09 -7.39 8.29
N ILE A 80 -6.23 -6.11 7.97
CA ILE A 80 -7.20 -5.62 6.98
C ILE A 80 -6.92 -6.11 5.57
N THR A 81 -5.71 -6.57 5.25
CA THR A 81 -5.41 -7.04 3.89
C THR A 81 -5.82 -8.50 3.70
N VAL A 82 -6.08 -9.22 4.79
CA VAL A 82 -6.41 -10.66 4.77
C VAL A 82 -7.81 -10.90 4.23
N ARG A 83 -7.93 -11.88 3.35
CA ARG A 83 -9.19 -12.29 2.73
C ARG A 83 -10.26 -12.71 3.73
N ALA A 84 -11.41 -12.03 3.67
CA ALA A 84 -12.65 -12.44 4.30
C ALA A 84 -13.44 -13.34 3.34
N ARG A 85 -13.31 -14.66 3.49
CA ARG A 85 -13.89 -15.68 2.58
C ARG A 85 -15.40 -15.58 2.33
N THR A 86 -16.14 -14.97 3.25
CA THR A 86 -17.61 -14.82 3.18
C THR A 86 -18.05 -13.49 2.56
N LYS A 87 -17.12 -12.63 2.18
CA LYS A 87 -17.40 -11.29 1.67
C LYS A 87 -16.95 -11.16 0.23
N LYS A 88 -17.52 -10.16 -0.45
CA LYS A 88 -17.07 -9.71 -1.76
C LYS A 88 -16.01 -8.63 -1.66
N VAL A 89 -16.24 -7.68 -0.75
CA VAL A 89 -15.33 -6.58 -0.42
C VAL A 89 -15.45 -6.33 1.08
N HIS A 90 -14.35 -5.93 1.70
CA HIS A 90 -14.39 -5.31 3.02
C HIS A 90 -13.53 -4.05 3.05
N ARG A 91 -13.91 -3.14 3.94
CA ARG A 91 -13.26 -1.82 4.10
C ARG A 91 -12.72 -1.60 5.51
N ARG A 92 -12.87 -2.62 6.36
CA ARG A 92 -12.51 -2.58 7.77
C ARG A 92 -12.41 -3.94 8.41
N VAL A 93 -11.66 -3.99 9.50
CA VAL A 93 -11.49 -5.15 10.36
C VAL A 93 -11.69 -4.80 11.82
N TYR A 94 -11.98 -5.83 12.59
CA TYR A 94 -11.99 -5.81 14.04
C TYR A 94 -10.88 -6.71 14.52
N ASP A 95 -10.01 -6.17 15.36
CA ASP A 95 -9.00 -6.97 16.02
C ASP A 95 -8.77 -6.43 17.42
N ILE A 96 -8.98 -7.31 18.39
CA ILE A 96 -8.72 -7.04 19.80
C ILE A 96 -7.35 -7.58 20.24
N ARG A 97 -6.66 -8.33 19.38
CA ARG A 97 -5.37 -8.98 19.64
C ARG A 97 -4.29 -8.34 18.75
N GLY A 98 -3.20 -7.86 19.34
CA GLY A 98 -2.09 -7.21 18.63
C GLY A 98 -1.76 -5.82 19.18
N SER A 99 -0.77 -5.15 18.57
CA SER A 99 -0.31 -3.81 18.97
C SER A 99 -1.32 -2.71 18.62
N ILE A 100 -2.14 -2.91 17.59
CA ILE A 100 -3.18 -1.97 17.15
C ILE A 100 -4.56 -2.60 17.39
N LYS A 101 -5.34 -2.00 18.29
CA LYS A 101 -6.71 -2.44 18.59
C LYS A 101 -7.72 -1.78 17.63
N CYS A 102 -8.39 -2.58 16.81
CA CYS A 102 -9.42 -2.11 15.89
C CYS A 102 -10.82 -2.32 16.48
N SER A 103 -11.51 -1.20 16.71
CA SER A 103 -12.86 -1.12 17.30
C SER A 103 -13.82 -0.38 16.38
N ASP A 104 -15.09 -0.24 16.77
CA ASP A 104 -16.05 0.61 16.06
C ASP A 104 -15.62 2.08 15.98
N SER A 105 -14.76 2.53 16.90
CA SER A 105 -14.24 3.89 16.89
C SER A 105 -13.00 4.09 15.99
N SER A 106 -12.48 3.00 15.41
CA SER A 106 -11.25 2.99 14.62
C SER A 106 -11.54 3.27 13.14
N GLU A 107 -11.82 4.53 12.79
CA GLU A 107 -12.16 5.00 11.43
C GLU A 107 -10.95 5.33 10.54
N GLY A 108 -9.76 4.91 10.95
CA GLY A 108 -8.53 5.18 10.23
C GLY A 108 -7.65 3.97 10.02
N PRO A 109 -6.61 4.14 9.20
CA PRO A 109 -5.67 3.08 8.92
C PRO A 109 -4.92 2.66 10.20
N PRO A 110 -4.55 1.38 10.31
CA PRO A 110 -4.84 0.30 9.35
C PRO A 110 -6.23 -0.35 9.54
N CYS A 111 -7.07 0.13 10.45
CA CYS A 111 -8.33 -0.55 10.81
C CYS A 111 -9.47 -0.39 9.81
N THR A 112 -9.58 0.78 9.17
CA THR A 112 -10.64 1.12 8.23
C THR A 112 -10.10 1.99 7.11
N GLY A 113 -10.55 1.73 5.87
CA GLY A 113 -10.22 2.53 4.70
C GLY A 113 -8.72 2.56 4.41
N PHE A 114 -8.11 1.38 4.40
CA PHE A 114 -6.68 1.17 4.22
C PHE A 114 -6.43 0.05 3.21
N VAL A 115 -5.40 0.24 2.40
CA VAL A 115 -4.74 -0.78 1.60
C VAL A 115 -3.26 -0.67 1.87
N GLU A 116 -2.54 -1.76 1.72
CA GLU A 116 -1.11 -1.80 1.98
C GLU A 116 -0.33 -1.34 0.75
N GLY A 117 0.86 -0.79 0.98
CA GLY A 117 1.70 -0.26 -0.09
C GLY A 117 2.12 -1.29 -1.14
N MET A 118 2.03 -2.59 -0.87
CA MET A 118 2.54 -3.66 -1.75
C MET A 118 1.65 -3.99 -2.95
N ALA A 119 0.31 -3.92 -2.82
CA ALA A 119 -0.61 -4.27 -3.90
C ALA A 119 -1.72 -3.23 -4.19
N PRO A 120 -1.47 -1.92 -4.07
CA PRO A 120 -2.51 -0.93 -4.30
C PRO A 120 -2.90 -0.83 -5.78
N VAL A 121 -4.16 -0.51 -5.99
CA VAL A 121 -4.77 -0.15 -7.26
C VAL A 121 -5.48 1.19 -7.07
N PHE A 122 -5.18 2.15 -7.93
CA PHE A 122 -5.71 3.50 -7.87
C PHE A 122 -6.59 3.77 -9.07
N SER A 123 -7.70 4.48 -8.86
CA SER A 123 -8.38 5.20 -9.94
C SER A 123 -7.47 6.30 -10.48
N ARG A 124 -7.76 6.81 -11.69
CA ARG A 124 -7.06 7.96 -12.27
C ARG A 124 -7.01 9.17 -11.33
N SER A 125 -8.13 9.51 -10.72
CA SER A 125 -8.28 10.62 -9.76
C SER A 125 -7.50 10.40 -8.48
N ALA A 126 -7.54 9.18 -7.92
CA ALA A 126 -6.76 8.85 -6.74
C ALA A 126 -5.26 8.88 -7.04
N TRP A 127 -4.85 8.34 -8.19
CA TRP A 127 -3.45 8.34 -8.60
C TRP A 127 -2.91 9.76 -8.79
N HIS A 128 -3.69 10.66 -9.39
CA HIS A 128 -3.27 12.06 -9.52
C HIS A 128 -2.91 12.67 -8.16
N CYS A 129 -3.74 12.46 -7.14
CA CYS A 129 -3.43 12.90 -5.77
C CYS A 129 -2.24 12.14 -5.16
N THR A 130 -2.21 10.80 -5.28
CA THR A 130 -1.15 9.96 -4.72
C THR A 130 0.22 10.27 -5.32
N TRP A 131 0.29 10.57 -6.62
CA TRP A 131 1.53 10.94 -7.28
C TRP A 131 2.14 12.22 -6.69
N HIS A 132 1.31 13.20 -6.32
CA HIS A 132 1.74 14.42 -5.64
C HIS A 132 2.10 14.20 -4.16
N LEU A 133 1.58 13.13 -3.54
CA LEU A 133 1.96 12.71 -2.20
C LEU A 133 3.35 12.05 -2.16
N ILE A 134 3.73 11.32 -3.22
CA ILE A 134 5.03 10.68 -3.34
C ILE A 134 6.13 11.74 -3.47
N GLN A 135 7.17 11.62 -2.64
CA GLN A 135 8.30 12.54 -2.59
C GLN A 135 9.47 11.98 -3.42
N ASN A 136 10.08 12.83 -4.27
CA ASN A 136 11.10 12.42 -5.25
C ASN A 136 12.35 11.77 -4.62
N ASP A 137 12.66 12.15 -3.38
CA ASP A 137 13.84 11.75 -2.62
C ASP A 137 13.58 10.61 -1.63
N LEU A 138 12.32 10.24 -1.37
CA LEU A 138 11.96 9.15 -0.46
C LEU A 138 11.58 7.91 -1.26
N VAL A 139 12.55 7.03 -1.49
CA VAL A 139 12.45 5.95 -2.49
C VAL A 139 11.84 4.65 -1.96
N HIS A 140 11.81 4.43 -0.64
CA HIS A 140 11.24 3.20 -0.05
C HIS A 140 9.72 3.26 0.06
N GLY A 141 9.16 4.43 0.31
CA GLY A 141 7.70 4.65 0.44
C GLY A 141 7.02 3.90 1.60
N TRP A 142 7.76 3.25 2.48
CA TRP A 142 7.21 2.52 3.63
C TRP A 142 6.44 3.47 4.56
N GLY A 143 5.22 3.07 4.94
CA GLY A 143 4.33 3.85 5.80
C GLY A 143 3.59 5.01 5.11
N MET A 144 3.82 5.27 3.82
CA MET A 144 3.05 6.23 3.03
C MET A 144 1.60 5.77 2.81
N ASP A 145 1.37 4.45 2.80
CA ASP A 145 0.06 3.80 2.77
C ASP A 145 -0.91 4.30 3.85
N MET A 146 -0.40 4.71 5.01
CA MET A 146 -1.16 5.35 6.08
C MET A 146 -1.79 6.70 5.67
N LYS A 147 -1.33 7.31 4.57
CA LYS A 147 -1.82 8.58 4.03
C LYS A 147 -2.55 8.44 2.69
N LEU A 148 -2.47 7.29 2.02
CA LEU A 148 -3.13 7.10 0.72
C LEU A 148 -4.64 7.37 0.78
N GLY A 149 -5.31 7.04 1.89
CA GLY A 149 -6.73 7.31 2.06
C GLY A 149 -7.14 8.80 1.96
N TYR A 150 -6.22 9.77 2.04
CA TYR A 150 -6.51 11.18 1.75
C TYR A 150 -6.80 11.42 0.26
N CYS A 151 -6.35 10.53 -0.62
CA CYS A 151 -6.55 10.59 -2.06
C CYS A 151 -7.78 9.82 -2.54
N ALA A 152 -8.62 9.31 -1.63
CA ALA A 152 -9.78 8.48 -1.95
C ALA A 152 -11.01 9.24 -2.47
N GLN A 153 -10.84 10.49 -2.92
CA GLN A 153 -11.91 11.36 -3.45
C GLN A 153 -13.17 11.38 -2.55
N GLY A 154 -12.98 11.56 -1.24
CA GLY A 154 -14.07 11.61 -0.27
C GLY A 154 -13.81 10.77 0.98
N ASP A 155 -14.80 10.01 1.40
CA ASP A 155 -14.72 9.23 2.63
C ASP A 155 -13.94 7.93 2.42
N ARG A 156 -12.71 7.88 2.93
CA ARG A 156 -11.88 6.66 2.83
C ARG A 156 -12.55 5.41 3.41
N THR A 157 -13.46 5.57 4.37
CA THR A 157 -14.18 4.42 4.95
C THR A 157 -15.15 3.75 3.97
N LYS A 158 -15.45 4.43 2.85
CA LYS A 158 -16.31 3.97 1.77
C LYS A 158 -15.54 3.74 0.47
N ASN A 159 -14.61 4.62 0.15
CA ASN A 159 -13.95 4.63 -1.16
C ASN A 159 -12.62 3.86 -1.17
N VAL A 160 -12.16 3.37 0.00
CA VAL A 160 -10.98 2.51 0.12
C VAL A 160 -11.38 1.13 0.61
N GLY A 161 -10.95 0.08 -0.07
CA GLY A 161 -11.36 -1.28 0.26
C GLY A 161 -10.51 -2.40 -0.32
N VAL A 162 -10.70 -3.58 0.25
CA VAL A 162 -10.04 -4.83 -0.13
C VAL A 162 -11.07 -5.73 -0.80
N VAL A 163 -10.74 -6.23 -2.00
CA VAL A 163 -11.62 -7.12 -2.77
C VAL A 163 -11.33 -8.57 -2.38
N ASP A 164 -12.30 -9.25 -1.77
CA ASP A 164 -12.13 -10.58 -1.17
C ASP A 164 -12.30 -11.74 -2.15
N THR A 165 -13.09 -11.53 -3.21
CA THR A 165 -13.36 -12.56 -4.22
C THR A 165 -12.22 -12.71 -5.23
N GLU A 166 -11.38 -11.69 -5.36
CA GLU A 166 -10.19 -11.70 -6.21
C GLU A 166 -8.98 -11.46 -5.32
N TYR A 167 -8.16 -12.48 -5.13
CA TYR A 167 -7.13 -12.47 -4.11
C TYR A 167 -5.79 -12.95 -4.67
N ILE A 168 -4.73 -12.55 -3.99
CA ILE A 168 -3.34 -12.82 -4.36
C ILE A 168 -2.61 -13.46 -3.18
N VAL A 169 -1.46 -14.06 -3.46
CA VAL A 169 -0.58 -14.67 -2.45
C VAL A 169 0.68 -13.83 -2.33
N HIS A 170 0.99 -13.33 -1.13
CA HIS A 170 2.26 -12.64 -0.90
C HIS A 170 3.34 -13.65 -0.53
N LYS A 171 4.41 -13.71 -1.33
CA LYS A 171 5.49 -14.70 -1.19
C LYS A 171 6.58 -14.25 -0.21
N GLY A 172 6.66 -12.96 0.13
CA GLY A 172 7.63 -12.42 1.08
C GLY A 172 9.07 -12.56 0.58
N ILE A 173 9.27 -12.50 -0.73
CA ILE A 173 10.59 -12.66 -1.36
C ILE A 173 11.29 -11.31 -1.29
N GLN A 174 12.34 -11.23 -0.47
CA GLN A 174 13.11 -10.01 -0.32
C GLN A 174 14.03 -9.80 -1.54
N THR A 175 13.77 -8.74 -2.28
CA THR A 175 14.56 -8.35 -3.45
C THR A 175 15.55 -7.22 -3.15
N LEU A 176 15.24 -6.37 -2.16
CA LEU A 176 16.16 -5.36 -1.63
C LEU A 176 17.10 -5.98 -0.59
N GLY A 177 18.41 -5.82 -0.78
CA GLY A 177 19.45 -6.30 0.15
C GLY A 177 20.22 -7.54 -0.27
N GLY A 178 20.10 -7.98 -1.53
CA GLY A 178 21.02 -8.94 -2.14
C GLY A 178 20.80 -10.41 -1.76
N GLY A 179 19.69 -10.76 -1.12
CA GLY A 179 19.30 -12.14 -0.81
C GLY A 179 18.76 -12.90 -2.03
N GLY A 180 19.56 -13.01 -3.09
CA GLY A 180 19.19 -13.82 -4.25
C GLY A 180 19.07 -15.32 -3.90
N LEU A 181 18.09 -15.99 -4.49
CA LEU A 181 17.99 -17.45 -4.54
C LEU A 181 19.15 -18.04 -5.35
N THR A 182 20.35 -18.14 -4.77
CA THR A 182 21.40 -19.01 -5.31
C THR A 182 21.40 -20.33 -4.55
N LYS A 183 20.61 -21.28 -5.05
CA LYS A 183 20.91 -22.70 -4.83
C LYS A 183 22.24 -23.00 -5.51
N LYS A 184 23.23 -23.44 -4.70
CA LYS A 184 24.45 -24.19 -5.06
C LYS A 184 25.22 -23.69 -6.31
N ALA A 185 26.19 -22.82 -6.06
CA ALA A 185 27.51 -23.00 -6.63
C ALA A 185 28.49 -23.07 -5.45
N SER A 186 28.92 -24.29 -5.14
CA SER A 186 30.12 -24.51 -4.34
C SER A 186 31.29 -23.83 -5.04
N ILE A 187 31.90 -22.83 -4.42
CA ILE A 187 33.35 -22.54 -4.43
C ILE A 187 33.62 -21.47 -3.35
N SER A 188 34.63 -21.80 -2.52
CA SER A 188 35.32 -21.02 -1.48
C SER A 188 34.48 -20.52 -0.29
N GLU A 189 34.39 -21.39 0.72
CA GLU A 189 34.68 -20.97 2.10
C GLU A 189 36.03 -20.22 2.15
N GLU A 190 36.14 -19.26 3.07
CA GLU A 190 37.27 -18.34 3.27
C GLU A 190 37.34 -17.14 2.32
N LEU A 191 36.67 -16.04 2.72
CA LEU A 191 37.24 -14.69 2.82
C LEU A 191 36.08 -13.68 2.97
N THR A 192 35.60 -13.51 4.21
CA THR A 192 35.13 -12.24 4.82
C THR A 192 34.42 -12.55 6.14
N LYS A 193 35.18 -12.98 7.15
CA LYS A 193 34.80 -12.72 8.55
C LYS A 193 35.16 -11.26 8.83
N GLY A 194 34.26 -10.34 8.45
CA GLY A 194 34.39 -8.90 8.72
C GLY A 194 33.07 -8.37 9.26
N HIS A 195 33.14 -7.59 10.34
CA HIS A 195 32.05 -6.89 11.02
C HIS A 195 31.24 -5.96 10.08
N GLY A 196 30.40 -6.51 9.21
CA GLY A 196 29.45 -5.76 8.39
C GLY A 196 28.06 -5.81 9.02
N LEU A 197 27.49 -4.67 9.37
CA LEU A 197 26.05 -4.57 9.64
C LEU A 197 25.29 -5.24 8.49
N ASP A 198 24.39 -6.17 8.81
CA ASP A 198 23.53 -6.86 7.85
C ASP A 198 22.87 -5.83 6.92
N VAL A 199 23.09 -5.93 5.60
CA VAL A 199 22.57 -4.99 4.57
C VAL A 199 21.07 -4.76 4.75
N ARG A 200 20.34 -5.79 5.19
CA ARG A 200 18.92 -5.71 5.51
C ARG A 200 18.62 -4.80 6.69
N THR A 201 19.47 -4.81 7.71
CA THR A 201 19.38 -3.88 8.85
C THR A 201 19.56 -2.45 8.38
N GLU A 202 20.48 -2.20 7.44
CA GLU A 202 20.68 -0.87 6.87
C GLU A 202 19.46 -0.42 6.03
N ILE A 203 18.87 -1.32 5.21
CA ILE A 203 17.64 -1.02 4.46
C ILE A 203 16.48 -0.68 5.40
N ARG A 204 16.32 -1.43 6.49
CA ARG A 204 15.29 -1.16 7.51
C ARG A 204 15.53 0.18 8.20
N ARG A 205 16.79 0.49 8.51
CA ARG A 205 17.19 1.77 9.12
C ARG A 205 16.89 2.93 8.17
N GLN A 206 17.27 2.81 6.90
CA GLN A 206 16.98 3.79 5.86
C GLN A 206 15.48 3.98 5.65
N SER A 207 14.71 2.89 5.56
CA SER A 207 13.25 2.94 5.44
C SER A 207 12.59 3.66 6.62
N THR A 208 13.10 3.41 7.84
CA THR A 208 12.61 4.07 9.07
C THR A 208 12.94 5.56 9.06
N TRP A 209 14.15 5.91 8.63
CA TRP A 209 14.60 7.30 8.48
C TRP A 209 13.76 8.07 7.46
N GLU A 210 13.52 7.50 6.27
CA GLU A 210 12.67 8.11 5.24
C GLU A 210 11.23 8.29 5.71
N LEU A 211 10.67 7.32 6.44
CA LEU A 211 9.34 7.45 7.05
C LEU A 211 9.29 8.61 8.05
N GLN A 212 10.36 8.82 8.82
CA GLN A 212 10.43 9.95 9.76
C GLN A 212 10.42 11.29 9.01
N ILE A 213 11.24 11.44 7.97
CA ILE A 213 11.25 12.63 7.11
C ILE A 213 9.87 12.87 6.48
N PHE A 214 9.23 11.81 5.97
CA PHE A 214 7.89 11.91 5.39
C PHE A 214 6.88 12.46 6.41
N LYS A 215 6.89 11.94 7.65
CA LYS A 215 6.00 12.40 8.73
C LYS A 215 6.24 13.86 9.10
N GLU A 216 7.51 14.27 9.19
CA GLU A 216 7.88 15.65 9.49
C GLU A 216 7.40 16.60 8.40
N ARG A 217 7.63 16.26 7.12
CA ARG A 217 7.17 17.06 5.99
C ARG A 217 5.65 17.13 5.91
N TRP A 218 4.96 16.01 6.15
CA TRP A 218 3.51 15.99 6.23
C TRP A 218 2.99 16.92 7.33
N ASN A 219 3.53 16.81 8.54
CA ASN A 219 3.10 17.62 9.69
C ASN A 219 3.38 19.11 9.45
N ARG A 220 4.54 19.44 8.88
CA ARG A 220 4.89 20.82 8.50
C ARG A 220 3.93 21.36 7.45
N ALA A 221 3.58 20.59 6.42
CA ALA A 221 2.62 21.02 5.40
C ALA A 221 1.24 21.32 6.02
N VAL A 222 0.80 20.46 6.93
CA VAL A 222 -0.44 20.65 7.71
C VAL A 222 -0.41 21.91 8.58
N GLU A 223 0.73 22.21 9.20
CA GLU A 223 0.90 23.39 10.05
C GLU A 223 0.96 24.69 9.26
N LEU A 224 1.61 24.67 8.10
CA LEU A 224 1.79 25.84 7.24
C LEU A 224 0.52 26.20 6.46
N ASP A 225 -0.30 25.22 6.09
CA ASP A 225 -1.57 25.47 5.42
C ASP A 225 -2.66 25.85 6.44
N LYS A 226 -2.76 27.15 6.72
CA LYS A 226 -3.72 27.73 7.67
C LYS A 226 -5.18 27.45 7.31
N ASN A 227 -5.47 27.14 6.04
CA ASN A 227 -6.84 26.86 5.58
C ASN A 227 -7.11 25.36 5.51
N TRP A 228 -6.13 24.51 5.78
CA TRP A 228 -6.29 23.08 5.74
C TRP A 228 -7.16 22.58 6.89
N VAL A 229 -8.21 21.84 6.53
CA VAL A 229 -9.09 21.16 7.49
C VAL A 229 -8.95 19.67 7.27
N ASP A 230 -8.46 18.95 8.28
CA ASP A 230 -8.40 17.48 8.23
C ASP A 230 -9.83 16.91 8.08
N PRO A 231 -10.16 16.31 6.91
CA PRO A 231 -11.50 15.80 6.63
C PRO A 231 -11.89 14.62 7.53
N PHE A 232 -10.93 14.01 8.24
CA PHE A 232 -11.15 12.85 9.11
C PHE A 232 -11.18 13.22 10.61
N LYS A 233 -10.66 14.40 11.01
CA LYS A 233 -10.66 14.85 12.42
C LYS A 233 -12.06 15.24 12.91
N SER A 234 -12.81 15.98 12.09
CA SER A 234 -14.15 16.48 12.43
C SER A 234 -15.18 15.35 12.59
N LYS A 235 -15.13 14.33 11.71
CA LYS A 235 -16.00 13.14 11.78
C LYS A 235 -15.81 12.36 13.09
N ARG A 236 -14.56 12.13 13.50
CA ARG A 236 -14.23 11.48 14.79
C ARG A 236 -14.76 12.27 15.98
N GLN A 237 -14.60 13.60 15.97
CA GLN A 237 -15.06 14.45 17.08
C GLN A 237 -16.60 14.52 17.17
N ARG A 238 -17.30 14.67 16.05
CA ARG A 238 -18.76 14.74 16.01
C ARG A 238 -19.42 13.45 16.53
N ARG A 239 -18.88 12.29 16.17
CA ARG A 239 -19.40 10.99 16.64
C ARG A 239 -19.08 10.69 18.10
N ARG A 240 -17.90 11.10 18.61
CA ARG A 240 -17.60 11.02 20.05
C ARG A 240 -18.60 11.81 20.88
N ARG A 241 -18.97 13.03 20.44
CA ARG A 241 -20.01 13.84 21.11
C ARG A 241 -21.38 13.15 21.10
N GLN A 242 -21.79 12.56 19.98
CA GLN A 242 -23.06 11.80 19.90
C GLN A 242 -23.07 10.55 20.79
N LYS A 243 -21.92 9.87 20.98
CA LYS A 243 -21.81 8.70 21.85
C LYS A 243 -21.91 9.08 23.34
N HIS A 244 -21.42 10.26 23.73
CA HIS A 244 -21.58 10.79 25.10
C HIS A 244 -23.00 11.29 25.40
N GLN A 245 -23.80 11.64 24.39
CA GLN A 245 -25.21 12.04 24.59
C GLN A 245 -26.19 10.85 24.67
N ARG A 246 -25.72 9.62 24.43
CA ARG A 246 -26.53 8.39 24.42
C ARG A 246 -26.27 7.46 25.61
N ASN A 247 -25.31 7.83 26.47
CA ASN A 247 -25.03 7.20 27.77
C ASN A 247 -25.49 8.16 28.87
#